data_AF-A0A940WFV4-F1
#
_entry.id   AF-A0A940WFV4-F1
#
_cell.length_a   1.000
_cell.length_b   1.000
_cell.length_c   1.000
_cell.angle_alpha   90.00
_cell.angle_beta   90.00
_cell.angle_gamma   90.00
#
_symmetry.space_group_name_H-M   'P 1'
#
loop_
_entity.id
_entity.type
_entity.pdbx_description
1 polymer ?
#
loop_
_entity_poly.entity_id
_entity_poly.type
_entity_poly.pdbx_seq_one_letter_code
_entity_poly.pdbx_strand_id
1 'polypeptide(L)'
;MGEYSGMILPIVPVLANNPGWALVFSDGLFVVFVRNAPGLQGYIKAHQIPKGILPQHIIREAYHYLFLGVSPVVAYQTMSNMYLMMGQRDQAIQVLRKALETVDDPYLRARLTQLQGGVGTR
;
A
#
# COMPACT_ATOMS: atom_id res chain seq x y z
N MET A 1 9.54 16.83 -15.11
CA MET A 1 8.62 16.25 -14.11
C MET A 1 8.59 14.76 -14.34
N GLY A 2 8.95 13.94 -13.35
CA GLY A 2 8.79 12.49 -13.46
C GLY A 2 7.31 12.15 -13.31
N GLU A 3 6.76 11.36 -14.22
CA GLU A 3 5.40 10.83 -14.11
C GLU A 3 5.40 9.70 -13.06
N TYR A 4 5.10 10.06 -11.81
CA TYR A 4 4.86 9.07 -10.76
C TYR A 4 3.40 8.60 -10.88
N SER A 5 3.20 7.33 -11.23
CA SER A 5 1.85 6.77 -11.41
C SER A 5 1.02 6.75 -10.12
N GLY A 6 1.66 6.88 -8.95
CA GLY A 6 1.02 6.74 -7.63
C GLY A 6 0.46 5.34 -7.35
N MET A 7 0.69 4.39 -8.27
CA MET A 7 0.21 3.01 -8.16
C MET A 7 1.29 2.12 -7.56
N ILE A 8 0.87 1.24 -6.64
CA ILE A 8 1.69 0.09 -6.27
C ILE A 8 1.86 -0.77 -7.51
N LEU A 9 3.09 -1.19 -7.81
CA LEU A 9 3.34 -2.11 -8.92
C LEU A 9 2.47 -3.36 -8.73
N PRO A 10 1.60 -3.74 -9.69
CA PRO A 10 0.65 -4.85 -9.55
C PRO A 10 1.30 -6.20 -9.18
N ILE A 11 2.61 -6.32 -9.41
CA ILE A 11 3.40 -7.51 -9.09
C ILE A 11 3.71 -7.66 -7.59
N VAL A 12 3.69 -6.57 -6.80
CA VAL A 12 4.10 -6.60 -5.39
C VAL A 12 3.21 -7.54 -4.56
N PRO A 13 1.87 -7.51 -4.65
CA PRO A 13 1.02 -8.48 -3.95
C PRO A 13 1.29 -9.93 -4.37
N VAL A 14 1.60 -10.17 -5.66
CA VAL A 14 1.90 -11.52 -6.17
C VAL A 14 3.17 -12.08 -5.54
N LEU A 15 4.24 -11.28 -5.47
CA LEU A 15 5.50 -11.67 -4.85
C LEU A 15 5.39 -11.75 -3.32
N ALA A 16 4.61 -10.86 -2.71
CA ALA A 16 4.41 -10.85 -1.27
C ALA A 16 3.71 -12.12 -0.78
N ASN A 17 2.71 -12.61 -1.51
CA ASN A 17 1.94 -13.80 -1.12
C ASN A 17 2.56 -15.12 -1.56
N ASN A 18 3.65 -15.12 -2.35
CA ASN A 18 4.30 -16.33 -2.83
C ASN A 18 5.48 -16.75 -1.93
N PRO A 19 5.48 -17.95 -1.32
CA PRO A 19 6.58 -18.43 -0.47
C PRO A 19 7.89 -18.70 -1.24
N GLY A 20 7.82 -18.80 -2.57
CA GLY A 20 8.96 -18.93 -3.47
C GLY A 20 9.77 -17.64 -3.66
N TRP A 21 9.37 -16.53 -3.04
CA TRP A 21 10.07 -15.25 -3.05
C TRP A 21 10.27 -14.73 -1.64
N ALA A 22 11.46 -14.25 -1.31
CA ALA A 22 11.79 -13.59 -0.06
C ALA A 22 11.94 -12.08 -0.30
N LEU A 23 11.37 -11.26 0.57
CA LEU A 23 11.64 -9.82 0.59
C LEU A 23 12.95 -9.61 1.34
N VAL A 24 13.92 -8.94 0.72
CA VAL A 24 15.26 -8.72 1.31
C VAL A 24 15.60 -7.24 1.46
N PHE A 25 14.84 -6.36 0.82
CA PHE A 25 14.96 -4.92 0.97
C PHE A 25 13.61 -4.26 0.66
N SER A 26 13.28 -3.24 1.43
CA SER A 26 12.18 -2.34 1.11
C SER A 26 12.46 -0.98 1.71
N ASP A 27 12.37 0.04 0.88
CA ASP A 27 12.13 1.41 1.31
C ASP A 27 10.80 1.89 0.69
N GLY A 28 10.48 3.19 0.82
CA GLY A 28 9.24 3.75 0.25
C GLY A 28 9.16 3.67 -1.28
N LEU A 29 10.30 3.58 -1.97
CA LEU A 29 10.42 3.68 -3.42
C LEU A 29 10.76 2.35 -4.10
N PHE A 30 11.54 1.51 -3.43
CA PHE A 30 12.11 0.27 -3.95
C PHE A 30 11.76 -0.91 -3.07
N VAL A 31 11.53 -2.04 -3.73
CA VAL A 31 11.43 -3.35 -3.10
C VAL A 31 12.32 -4.33 -3.85
N VAL A 32 13.01 -5.19 -3.12
CA VAL A 32 13.82 -6.25 -3.72
C VAL A 32 13.33 -7.59 -3.22
N PHE A 33 12.86 -8.41 -4.15
CA PHE A 33 12.52 -9.80 -3.92
C PHE A 33 13.59 -10.71 -4.50
N VAL A 34 13.99 -11.72 -3.73
CA VAL A 34 14.93 -12.75 -4.16
C VAL A 34 14.20 -14.08 -4.22
N ARG A 35 14.42 -14.84 -5.31
CA ARG A 35 13.83 -16.17 -5.46
C ARG A 35 14.39 -17.10 -4.38
N ASN A 36 13.49 -17.83 -3.72
CA ASN A 36 13.83 -18.85 -2.77
C ASN A 36 14.38 -20.09 -3.51
N ALA A 37 15.70 -20.10 -3.74
CA ALA A 37 16.43 -21.16 -4.43
C ALA A 37 17.58 -21.70 -3.55
N PRO A 38 18.03 -22.95 -3.73
CA PRO A 38 19.08 -23.54 -2.89
C PRO A 38 20.37 -22.71 -2.81
N GLY A 39 20.81 -22.13 -3.93
CA GLY A 39 22.02 -21.30 -3.99
C GLY A 39 21.92 -19.93 -3.29
N LEU A 40 20.72 -19.51 -2.87
CA LEU A 40 20.47 -18.18 -2.28
C LEU A 40 20.04 -18.23 -0.82
N GLN A 41 19.97 -19.43 -0.21
CA GLN A 41 19.51 -19.59 1.18
C GLN A 41 20.34 -18.78 2.18
N GLY A 42 21.67 -18.78 2.02
CA GLY A 42 22.56 -18.02 2.90
C GLY A 42 22.26 -16.52 2.86
N TYR A 43 22.07 -15.97 1.66
CA TYR A 43 21.71 -14.56 1.48
C TYR A 43 20.31 -14.24 2.05
N ILE A 44 19.32 -15.08 1.76
CA ILE A 44 17.96 -14.90 2.28
C ILE A 44 17.98 -14.91 3.82
N LYS A 45 18.66 -15.87 4.44
CA LYS A 45 18.76 -15.94 5.90
C LYS A 45 19.41 -14.69 6.52
N ALA A 46 20.35 -14.07 5.82
CA ALA A 46 21.06 -12.88 6.31
C ALA A 46 20.27 -11.57 6.12
N HIS A 47 19.41 -11.49 5.10
CA HIS A 47 18.79 -10.22 4.68
C HIS A 47 17.27 -10.20 4.65
N GLN A 48 16.60 -11.34 4.86
CA GLN A 48 15.15 -11.40 4.78
C GLN A 48 14.50 -10.47 5.80
N ILE A 49 13.54 -9.68 5.32
CA ILE A 49 12.67 -8.87 6.15
C ILE A 49 11.22 -9.37 6.04
N PRO A 50 10.39 -9.15 7.08
CA PRO A 50 9.01 -9.60 7.05
C PRO A 50 8.22 -8.91 5.94
N LYS A 51 7.48 -9.66 5.12
CA LYS A 51 6.66 -9.10 4.05
C LYS A 51 5.47 -8.25 4.56
N GLY A 52 5.08 -8.46 5.81
CA GLY A 52 4.01 -7.70 6.47
C GLY A 52 4.32 -6.21 6.66
N ILE A 53 5.56 -5.76 6.46
CA ILE A 53 5.92 -4.34 6.54
C ILE A 53 5.49 -3.54 5.31
N LEU A 54 5.25 -4.22 4.17
CA LEU A 54 5.03 -3.56 2.87
C LEU A 54 3.86 -2.56 2.89
N PRO A 55 2.68 -2.88 3.46
CA PRO A 55 1.58 -1.91 3.50
C PRO A 55 1.96 -0.61 4.23
N GLN A 56 2.76 -0.69 5.30
CA GLN A 56 3.18 0.50 6.06
C GLN A 56 4.17 1.36 5.26
N HIS A 57 5.12 0.73 4.56
CA HIS A 57 6.05 1.46 3.69
C HIS A 57 5.32 2.15 2.54
N ILE A 58 4.33 1.48 1.92
CA ILE A 58 3.51 2.05 0.86
C ILE A 58 2.67 3.22 1.38
N ILE A 59 2.08 3.12 2.58
CA ILE A 59 1.34 4.23 3.20
C ILE A 59 2.24 5.45 3.39
N ARG A 60 3.47 5.24 3.89
CA ARG A 60 4.45 6.31 4.10
C ARG A 60 4.81 7.01 2.79
N GLU A 61 5.03 6.24 1.72
CA GLU A 61 5.35 6.81 0.41
C GLU A 61 4.16 7.52 -0.21
N ALA A 62 2.96 6.92 -0.15
CA ALA A 62 1.74 7.55 -0.65
C ALA A 62 1.46 8.89 0.06
N TYR A 63 1.79 9.01 1.34
CA TYR A 63 1.74 10.28 2.05
C TYR A 63 2.77 11.29 1.51
N HIS A 64 3.99 10.85 1.19
CA HIS A 64 5.02 11.71 0.60
C HIS A 64 4.60 12.23 -0.78
N TYR A 65 3.93 11.41 -1.59
CA TYR A 65 3.41 11.77 -2.92
C TYR A 65 2.41 12.94 -2.89
N LEU A 66 1.69 13.14 -1.80
CA LEU A 66 0.83 14.32 -1.62
C LEU A 66 1.60 15.64 -1.74
N PHE A 67 2.89 15.65 -1.41
CA PHE A 67 3.76 16.83 -1.47
C PHE A 67 4.53 16.96 -2.79
N LEU A 68 4.50 15.94 -3.64
CA LEU A 68 5.21 15.89 -4.93
C LEU A 68 4.30 16.19 -6.13
N GLY A 69 3.04 16.59 -5.88
CA GLY A 69 2.07 16.93 -6.94
C GLY A 69 1.39 15.71 -7.57
N VAL A 70 1.52 14.52 -6.98
CA VAL A 70 0.71 13.35 -7.37
C VAL A 70 -0.74 13.60 -6.96
N SER A 71 -1.68 13.10 -7.75
CA SER A 71 -3.12 13.22 -7.46
C SER A 71 -3.44 12.79 -6.03
N PRO A 72 -4.02 13.68 -5.19
CA PRO A 72 -4.43 13.31 -3.83
C PRO A 72 -5.40 12.14 -3.81
N VAL A 73 -6.28 12.05 -4.81
CA VAL A 73 -7.23 10.94 -4.96
C VAL A 73 -6.48 9.60 -5.01
N VAL A 74 -5.44 9.51 -5.84
CA VAL A 74 -4.65 8.28 -5.98
C VAL A 74 -3.90 7.95 -4.69
N ALA A 75 -3.25 8.94 -4.07
CA ALA A 75 -2.53 8.75 -2.82
C ALA A 75 -3.45 8.26 -1.68
N TYR A 76 -4.59 8.92 -1.46
CA TYR A 76 -5.54 8.56 -0.42
C TYR A 76 -6.23 7.20 -0.68
N GLN A 77 -6.51 6.85 -1.94
CA GLN A 77 -6.99 5.52 -2.30
C GLN A 77 -5.96 4.43 -1.99
N THR A 78 -4.70 4.66 -2.37
CA THR A 78 -3.59 3.74 -2.07
C THR A 78 -3.45 3.52 -0.56
N MET A 79 -3.44 4.59 0.23
CA MET A 79 -3.40 4.49 1.70
C MET A 79 -4.60 3.71 2.25
N SER A 80 -5.82 4.03 1.81
CA SER A 80 -7.04 3.36 2.27
C SER A 80 -7.00 1.85 1.99
N ASN A 81 -6.56 1.44 0.79
CA ASN A 81 -6.42 0.03 0.44
C ASN A 81 -5.38 -0.69 1.30
N MET A 82 -4.25 -0.05 1.60
CA MET A 82 -3.22 -0.63 2.48
C MET A 82 -3.73 -0.81 3.92
N TYR A 83 -4.47 0.17 4.45
CA TYR A 83 -5.10 0.02 5.76
C TYR A 83 -6.13 -1.12 5.79
N LEU A 84 -6.91 -1.31 4.72
CA LEU A 84 -7.83 -2.46 4.60
C LEU A 84 -7.08 -3.80 4.55
N MET A 85 -5.97 -3.87 3.81
CA MET A 85 -5.12 -5.08 3.78
C MET A 85 -4.56 -5.43 5.16
N MET A 86 -4.31 -4.43 6.01
CA MET A 86 -3.87 -4.61 7.39
C MET A 86 -5.02 -4.90 8.37
N GLY A 87 -6.28 -4.97 7.90
CA GLY A 87 -7.47 -5.11 8.75
C GLY A 87 -7.84 -3.83 9.52
N GLN A 88 -7.17 -2.70 9.26
CA GLN A 88 -7.34 -1.43 9.97
C GLN A 88 -8.43 -0.58 9.31
N ARG A 89 -9.68 -1.06 9.36
CA ARG A 89 -10.83 -0.41 8.70
C ARG A 89 -11.02 1.05 9.13
N ASP A 90 -10.87 1.36 10.41
CA ASP A 90 -11.09 2.72 10.93
C ASP A 90 -10.08 3.70 10.35
N GLN A 91 -8.81 3.29 10.22
CA GLN A 91 -7.77 4.09 9.57
C GLN A 91 -8.07 4.28 8.08
N ALA A 92 -8.54 3.23 7.40
CA ALA A 92 -8.95 3.33 5.99
C ALA A 92 -10.08 4.35 5.78
N ILE A 93 -11.02 4.46 6.73
CA ILE A 93 -12.10 5.44 6.73
C ILE A 93 -11.57 6.85 7.01
N GLN A 94 -10.71 7.01 8.03
CA GLN A 94 -10.14 8.32 8.40
C GLN A 94 -9.35 8.95 7.26
N VAL A 95 -8.55 8.16 6.55
CA VAL A 95 -7.78 8.60 5.37
C VAL A 95 -8.69 9.15 4.27
N LEU A 96 -9.80 8.46 3.97
CA LEU A 96 -10.76 8.93 2.96
C LEU A 96 -11.51 10.19 3.40
N ARG A 97 -11.83 10.32 4.69
CA ARG A 97 -12.42 11.56 5.23
C ARG A 97 -11.48 12.74 5.04
N LYS A 98 -10.20 12.58 5.41
CA LYS A 98 -9.17 13.60 5.22
C LYS A 98 -9.01 14.00 3.76
N ALA A 99 -9.11 13.04 2.84
CA ALA A 99 -9.08 13.33 1.41
C ALA A 99 -10.21 14.29 0.98
N LEU A 100 -11.43 14.00 1.45
CA LEU A 100 -12.63 14.78 1.12
C LEU A 100 -12.69 16.16 1.78
N GLU A 101 -11.83 16.47 2.75
CA GLU A 101 -11.66 17.84 3.28
C GLU A 101 -11.00 18.77 2.25
N THR A 102 -10.25 18.21 1.30
CA THR A 102 -9.41 18.99 0.35
C THR A 102 -9.78 18.76 -1.10
N VAL A 103 -10.40 17.63 -1.43
CA VAL A 103 -10.80 17.26 -2.80
C VAL A 103 -12.21 16.71 -2.79
N ASP A 104 -13.14 17.42 -3.43
CA ASP A 104 -14.49 16.88 -3.67
C ASP A 104 -14.46 15.92 -4.86
N ASP A 105 -14.34 14.63 -4.57
CA ASP A 105 -14.26 13.58 -5.58
C ASP A 105 -15.37 12.52 -5.36
N PRO A 106 -16.17 12.22 -6.40
CA PRO A 106 -17.29 11.28 -6.27
C PRO A 106 -16.83 9.85 -6.03
N TYR A 107 -15.65 9.44 -6.50
CA TYR A 107 -15.12 8.10 -6.27
C TYR A 107 -14.67 7.91 -4.82
N LEU A 108 -13.98 8.90 -4.25
CA LEU A 108 -13.62 8.91 -2.83
C LEU A 108 -14.86 8.87 -1.94
N ARG A 109 -15.89 9.65 -2.29
CA ARG A 109 -17.17 9.67 -1.57
C ARG A 109 -17.88 8.32 -1.64
N ALA A 110 -17.99 7.72 -2.82
CA ALA A 110 -18.59 6.40 -2.98
C ALA A 110 -17.83 5.33 -2.19
N ARG A 111 -16.50 5.37 -2.21
CA ARG A 111 -15.64 4.44 -1.45
C ARG A 111 -15.81 4.61 0.05
N LEU A 112 -15.89 5.85 0.55
CA LEU A 112 -16.15 6.13 1.96
C LEU A 112 -17.51 5.58 2.39
N THR A 113 -18.56 5.85 1.62
CA THR A 113 -19.91 5.32 1.87
C THR A 113 -19.93 3.80 1.90
N GLN A 114 -19.24 3.14 0.97
CA GLN A 114 -19.10 1.67 0.96
C GLN A 114 -18.45 1.14 2.24
N LEU A 115 -17.37 1.78 2.71
CA LEU A 115 -16.67 1.39 3.94
C LEU A 115 -17.46 1.74 5.22
N GLN A 116 -18.35 2.71 5.19
CA GLN A 116 -19.24 3.00 6.32
C GLN A 116 -20.47 2.09 6.33
N GLY A 117 -21.06 1.80 5.16
CA GLY A 117 -22.27 0.99 5.02
C GLY A 117 -22.08 -0.49 5.39
N GLY A 118 -20.86 -1.03 5.30
CA GLY A 118 -20.55 -2.39 5.77
C GLY A 118 -20.57 -2.58 7.30
N VAL A 119 -20.93 -1.55 8.07
CA VAL A 119 -21.12 -1.63 9.54
C VAL A 119 -22.53 -2.15 9.91
N GLY A 120 -23.44 -2.33 8.93
CA GLY A 120 -24.87 -2.54 9.16
C GLY A 120 -25.48 -3.91 8.80
N THR A 121 -24.72 -5.00 8.67
CA THR A 121 -25.29 -6.35 8.49
C THR A 121 -24.48 -7.40 9.25
N ARG A 122 -24.84 -7.57 10.52
CA ARG A 122 -24.66 -8.82 11.28
C ARG A 122 -26.01 -9.20 11.85
#